data_AF-A0A8U0QRH0-F1
#
_entry.id   AF-A0A8U0QRH0-F1
#
_cell.length_a   1.000
_cell.length_b   1.000
_cell.length_c   1.000
_cell.angle_alpha   90.00
_cell.angle_beta   90.00
_cell.angle_gamma   90.00
#
_symmetry.space_group_name_H-M   'P 1'
#
loop_
_entity.id
_entity.type
_entity.pdbx_description
1 polymer ?
#
loop_
_entity_poly.entity_id
_entity_poly.type
_entity_poly.pdbx_seq_one_letter_code
_entity_poly.pdbx_strand_id
1 'polypeptide(L)'
;MAEVRLSGLSKRNHFEQNHKRHVFDEGAGGVEDVPLSLPDRRPRRRIAPRAEADSETDEWEQAPELSHVREQPIEEQPMVGLEKARPIQIVLAHEDDHKFELDTEALEKLLLQEDVRDLNVVVVSVAGAFRKGKSFLLDFMLRYMLNQQQEQSDSWVGGDDDPLTGFSWRGGCERETTGIQVWSQVFVVNKPDGSKVAVLLVDTQGAFDSQSTIKDCATVFALSTMTSSVQVYNLSQNIQEDDLQHLQLFTEYGRLALEEIYLKPFQSLMFLIRDWSYPYEHNYGLEGGNRFLEKRLQVKQNQHEELQTVRKHIHSCFSNIGCFLLPHPGLKVATNPMFDGRLKDIDGDFKEALSNLVPLLLAPENLVEKEIGGAKVTCRDLVEYFKAYIKIYQGEELPHPKSMLQATAEANNLTAVAGAKDTYSKSMEMVCGGDKPYIAPADLERCHEEVKECSLRQFRSVKKMGGEDFCKKYQEQLEGELDEAYSNFHKHNEGKNIFYAARTPATLFVVMFATYIVSGLTGFIGMNTIAMLANLVMGVALMTLCMWAYVKYSGEFRDVGTIIDLLAETLWEQVLKPLSEQYMEDNVRQTVVNSIRASLTEQVTQHAKSH
;
A
#
# COMPACT_ATOMS: atom_id res chain seq x y z
N MET A 1 14.96 -6.37 72.81
CA MET A 1 16.09 -7.33 72.71
C MET A 1 16.25 -7.64 71.24
N ALA A 2 17.36 -7.45 70.53
CA ALA A 2 18.60 -6.72 70.73
C ALA A 2 19.19 -6.54 69.32
N GLU A 3 19.72 -5.35 69.02
CA GLU A 3 20.64 -5.09 67.91
C GLU A 3 21.98 -5.84 68.10
N VAL A 4 22.81 -5.92 67.04
CA VAL A 4 24.21 -5.40 66.98
C VAL A 4 25.14 -6.12 65.94
N ARG A 5 25.72 -5.28 65.05
CA ARG A 5 27.06 -5.23 64.37
C ARG A 5 27.54 -6.18 63.26
N LEU A 6 27.74 -5.58 62.07
CA LEU A 6 29.01 -5.22 61.37
C LEU A 6 30.31 -6.02 61.65
N SER A 7 30.94 -6.53 60.57
CA SER A 7 32.39 -6.36 60.31
C SER A 7 32.70 -6.51 58.81
N GLY A 8 33.58 -5.66 58.28
CA GLY A 8 34.12 -5.74 56.92
C GLY A 8 35.53 -6.33 56.90
N LEU A 9 36.08 -6.61 55.70
CA LEU A 9 37.53 -6.64 55.44
C LEU A 9 37.83 -6.64 53.94
N SER A 10 38.68 -5.69 53.55
CA SER A 10 39.40 -5.56 52.29
C SER A 10 40.71 -6.37 52.33
N LYS A 11 41.15 -6.92 51.18
CA LYS A 11 42.55 -7.07 50.74
C LYS A 11 42.60 -7.75 49.35
N ARG A 12 43.05 -7.02 48.32
CA ARG A 12 44.38 -7.07 47.68
C ARG A 12 44.64 -8.33 46.85
N ASN A 13 44.94 -8.15 45.56
CA ASN A 13 45.98 -8.92 44.87
C ASN A 13 46.68 -8.04 43.82
N HIS A 14 48.00 -8.09 43.85
CA HIS A 14 48.99 -7.36 43.07
C HIS A 14 50.00 -8.41 42.58
N PHE A 15 50.52 -8.24 41.35
CA PHE A 15 51.75 -8.86 40.80
C PHE A 15 51.69 -10.40 40.61
N GLU A 16 52.33 -11.05 39.64
CA GLU A 16 53.53 -10.74 38.85
C GLU A 16 53.60 -11.68 37.62
N GLN A 17 54.10 -11.18 36.50
CA GLN A 17 54.61 -12.00 35.39
C GLN A 17 55.94 -12.66 35.79
N ASN A 18 56.18 -13.91 35.37
CA ASN A 18 57.53 -14.46 35.38
C ASN A 18 57.85 -15.34 34.17
N HIS A 19 59.04 -15.08 33.62
CA HIS A 19 59.70 -15.71 32.48
C HIS A 19 60.55 -16.94 32.88
N LYS A 20 60.84 -17.80 31.87
CA LYS A 20 62.10 -18.54 31.52
C LYS A 20 61.82 -20.03 31.21
N ARG A 21 62.03 -20.51 29.98
CA ARG A 21 63.27 -20.87 29.23
C ARG A 21 63.89 -22.22 29.63
N HIS A 22 64.04 -23.13 28.65
CA HIS A 22 65.20 -23.98 28.31
C HIS A 22 64.77 -24.98 27.19
N VAL A 23 65.54 -25.54 26.25
CA VAL A 23 66.80 -25.25 25.50
C VAL A 23 66.90 -26.33 24.38
N PHE A 24 67.55 -25.96 23.26
CA PHE A 24 68.19 -26.69 22.12
C PHE A 24 68.24 -28.23 22.01
N ASP A 25 68.20 -28.70 20.74
CA ASP A 25 69.33 -29.42 20.10
C ASP A 25 69.37 -29.24 18.55
N GLU A 26 70.59 -29.31 18.00
CA GLU A 26 71.10 -29.11 16.62
C GLU A 26 70.77 -30.31 15.67
N GLY A 27 70.98 -30.35 14.34
CA GLY A 27 71.58 -29.48 13.33
C GLY A 27 71.73 -30.22 11.96
N ALA A 28 72.14 -29.44 10.94
CA ALA A 28 72.95 -29.78 9.74
C ALA A 28 72.32 -30.20 8.37
N GLY A 29 72.71 -29.42 7.33
CA GLY A 29 72.85 -29.74 5.89
C GLY A 29 71.79 -29.06 5.00
N GLY A 30 72.02 -27.93 4.31
CA GLY A 30 72.96 -27.68 3.19
C GLY A 30 72.29 -28.08 1.85
N VAL A 31 72.23 -27.36 0.72
CA VAL A 31 72.97 -26.24 0.11
C VAL A 31 72.18 -25.80 -1.18
N GLU A 32 72.11 -24.48 -1.47
CA GLU A 32 72.02 -23.74 -2.79
C GLU A 32 70.97 -24.15 -3.87
N ASP A 33 70.40 -23.28 -4.73
CA ASP A 33 70.58 -21.85 -5.05
C ASP A 33 69.35 -21.27 -5.81
N VAL A 34 69.30 -19.94 -5.85
CA VAL A 34 68.22 -18.99 -6.26
C VAL A 34 68.30 -18.60 -7.78
N PRO A 35 67.66 -17.53 -8.37
CA PRO A 35 66.29 -16.95 -8.38
C PRO A 35 65.77 -16.49 -9.80
N LEU A 36 64.68 -15.67 -9.82
CA LEU A 36 64.27 -14.59 -10.80
C LEU A 36 63.37 -15.04 -11.98
N SER A 37 62.33 -14.33 -12.46
CA SER A 37 61.66 -13.05 -12.16
C SER A 37 60.41 -12.91 -13.08
N LEU A 38 59.36 -12.21 -12.62
CA LEU A 38 58.17 -11.67 -13.34
C LEU A 38 58.51 -10.73 -14.53
N PRO A 39 57.58 -10.10 -15.32
CA PRO A 39 56.09 -10.17 -15.39
C PRO A 39 55.42 -10.17 -16.82
N ASP A 40 54.10 -10.38 -16.83
CA ASP A 40 53.01 -9.73 -17.64
C ASP A 40 53.02 -9.72 -19.21
N ARG A 41 51.97 -10.29 -19.85
CA ARG A 41 51.13 -9.68 -20.93
C ARG A 41 50.13 -10.65 -21.62
N ARG A 42 48.96 -10.07 -21.96
CA ARG A 42 47.73 -10.55 -22.64
C ARG A 42 47.86 -11.53 -23.84
N PRO A 43 46.83 -12.35 -24.14
CA PRO A 43 46.84 -13.29 -25.26
C PRO A 43 46.40 -12.69 -26.62
N ARG A 44 47.01 -13.19 -27.70
CA ARG A 44 46.75 -12.86 -29.12
C ARG A 44 45.66 -13.74 -29.74
N ARG A 45 44.90 -13.11 -30.65
CA ARG A 45 44.00 -13.70 -31.67
C ARG A 45 44.66 -14.82 -32.47
N ARG A 46 43.91 -15.89 -32.76
CA ARG A 46 44.21 -16.87 -33.83
C ARG A 46 43.33 -16.61 -35.05
N ILE A 47 43.98 -16.57 -36.22
CA ILE A 47 43.41 -16.64 -37.56
C ILE A 47 43.73 -18.02 -38.11
N ALA A 48 42.83 -18.62 -38.87
CA ALA A 48 43.05 -19.79 -39.74
C ALA A 48 42.05 -19.71 -40.93
N PRO A 49 42.24 -20.44 -42.05
CA PRO A 49 42.42 -19.83 -43.38
C PRO A 49 41.32 -20.20 -44.41
N ARG A 50 41.54 -19.76 -45.66
CA ARG A 50 40.63 -19.70 -46.81
C ARG A 50 41.01 -20.74 -47.90
N ALA A 51 40.08 -20.92 -48.85
CA ALA A 51 40.12 -21.57 -50.19
C ALA A 51 39.31 -22.90 -50.24
N GLU A 52 38.49 -23.23 -51.26
CA GLU A 52 38.47 -22.90 -52.70
C GLU A 52 37.03 -22.77 -53.26
N ALA A 53 36.94 -22.32 -54.50
CA ALA A 53 35.74 -21.98 -55.29
C ALA A 53 35.21 -23.16 -56.11
N ASP A 54 33.94 -23.09 -56.52
CA ASP A 54 33.51 -23.48 -57.87
C ASP A 54 32.20 -22.77 -58.25
N SER A 55 32.12 -22.47 -59.55
CA SER A 55 31.17 -21.61 -60.26
C SER A 55 29.99 -22.36 -60.86
N GLU A 56 28.82 -21.73 -60.95
CA GLU A 56 27.88 -21.93 -62.07
C GLU A 56 26.96 -20.70 -62.22
N THR A 57 26.85 -20.23 -63.46
CA THR A 57 26.09 -19.08 -63.96
C THR A 57 24.73 -19.52 -64.49
N ASP A 58 23.69 -18.70 -64.38
CA ASP A 58 22.68 -18.51 -65.43
C ASP A 58 21.88 -17.21 -65.22
N GLU A 59 21.40 -16.64 -66.32
CA GLU A 59 21.22 -15.21 -66.57
C GLU A 59 19.76 -14.93 -67.08
N TRP A 60 19.35 -13.64 -67.15
CA TRP A 60 18.13 -13.04 -67.79
C TRP A 60 16.76 -13.26 -67.08
N GLU A 61 15.82 -12.31 -66.90
CA GLU A 61 15.34 -11.17 -67.70
C GLU A 61 14.69 -10.06 -66.82
N GLN A 62 14.65 -8.82 -67.33
CA GLN A 62 13.90 -7.67 -66.79
C GLN A 62 12.52 -7.53 -67.47
N ALA A 63 11.49 -7.12 -66.71
CA ALA A 63 10.40 -6.27 -67.19
C ALA A 63 9.70 -5.54 -66.02
N PRO A 64 9.09 -4.35 -66.25
CA PRO A 64 8.95 -3.27 -65.27
C PRO A 64 7.52 -3.14 -64.72
N GLU A 65 7.31 -2.46 -63.58
CA GLU A 65 6.11 -1.61 -63.39
C GLU A 65 6.10 -0.78 -62.07
N LEU A 66 5.73 0.49 -62.27
CA LEU A 66 4.87 1.36 -61.45
C LEU A 66 5.36 1.91 -60.08
N SER A 67 5.41 3.25 -60.09
CA SER A 67 5.69 4.19 -59.01
C SER A 67 4.79 4.03 -57.77
N HIS A 68 5.40 3.82 -56.61
CA HIS A 68 4.76 4.09 -55.32
C HIS A 68 5.29 5.38 -54.69
N VAL A 69 4.35 6.33 -54.57
CA VAL A 69 4.43 7.53 -53.77
C VAL A 69 4.54 7.13 -52.29
N ARG A 70 5.39 7.89 -51.59
CA ARG A 70 5.77 7.74 -50.19
C ARG A 70 4.57 8.01 -49.26
N GLU A 71 4.01 6.97 -48.66
CA GLU A 71 3.15 7.08 -47.47
C GLU A 71 4.01 6.89 -46.23
N GLN A 72 3.97 7.88 -45.33
CA GLN A 72 4.62 7.81 -44.02
C GLN A 72 3.83 6.84 -43.13
N PRO A 73 4.49 5.98 -42.33
CA PRO A 73 3.76 5.15 -41.39
C PRO A 73 3.17 6.06 -40.30
N ILE A 74 1.85 5.96 -40.17
CA ILE A 74 1.10 6.47 -39.03
C ILE A 74 1.68 5.78 -37.79
N GLU A 75 2.25 6.56 -36.87
CA GLU A 75 2.59 6.06 -35.54
C GLU A 75 1.28 5.63 -34.86
N GLU A 76 1.03 4.32 -34.86
CA GLU A 76 0.07 3.72 -33.95
C GLU A 76 0.57 4.00 -32.53
N GLN A 77 -0.10 4.95 -31.86
CA GLN A 77 0.02 5.09 -30.42
C GLN A 77 -0.31 3.73 -29.78
N PRO A 78 0.55 3.17 -28.93
CA PRO A 78 0.24 1.90 -28.29
C PRO A 78 -1.00 2.11 -27.41
N MET A 79 -2.09 1.43 -27.78
CA MET A 79 -3.16 1.11 -26.85
C MET A 79 -2.52 0.58 -25.56
N VAL A 80 -2.93 1.12 -24.42
CA VAL A 80 -2.45 0.77 -23.07
C VAL A 80 -2.38 -0.75 -22.94
N GLY A 81 -1.18 -1.29 -23.10
CA GLY A 81 -0.93 -2.71 -23.04
C GLY A 81 -1.13 -3.19 -21.62
N LEU A 82 -1.96 -4.22 -21.44
CA LEU A 82 -2.04 -4.97 -20.21
C LEU A 82 -0.62 -5.49 -19.91
N GLU A 83 0.09 -4.88 -18.94
CA GLU A 83 1.43 -5.36 -18.54
C GLU A 83 1.32 -6.85 -18.20
N LYS A 84 2.11 -7.68 -18.89
CA LYS A 84 2.12 -9.13 -18.65
C LYS A 84 2.50 -9.39 -17.18
N ALA A 85 1.70 -10.20 -16.49
CA ALA A 85 1.93 -10.51 -15.08
C ALA A 85 3.34 -11.10 -14.87
N ARG A 86 4.07 -10.53 -13.91
CA ARG A 86 5.47 -10.83 -13.58
C ARG A 86 5.71 -10.83 -12.07
N PRO A 87 6.80 -11.44 -11.57
CA PRO A 87 7.23 -11.22 -10.19
C PRO A 87 7.71 -9.77 -10.01
N ILE A 88 7.35 -9.15 -8.90
CA ILE A 88 7.75 -7.81 -8.49
C ILE A 88 8.55 -7.92 -7.21
N GLN A 89 9.75 -7.36 -7.21
CA GLN A 89 10.59 -7.27 -6.02
C GLN A 89 10.03 -6.18 -5.10
N ILE A 90 9.63 -6.53 -3.89
CA ILE A 90 9.12 -5.56 -2.90
C ILE A 90 10.14 -5.25 -1.82
N VAL A 91 10.98 -6.22 -1.42
CA VAL A 91 12.05 -6.00 -0.45
C VAL A 91 13.37 -6.28 -1.13
N LEU A 92 14.18 -5.24 -1.28
CA LEU A 92 15.53 -5.30 -1.84
C LEU A 92 16.52 -5.59 -0.71
N ALA A 93 17.34 -6.63 -0.89
CA ALA A 93 18.45 -6.92 0.00
C ALA A 93 19.73 -6.41 -0.64
N HIS A 94 20.28 -5.31 -0.11
CA HIS A 94 21.55 -4.76 -0.57
C HIS A 94 22.69 -5.59 0.01
N GLU A 95 23.36 -6.34 -0.85
CA GLU A 95 24.39 -7.31 -0.47
C GLU A 95 25.64 -6.65 0.12
N ASP A 96 25.98 -5.44 -0.35
CA ASP A 96 27.19 -4.72 0.05
C ASP A 96 27.09 -4.16 1.49
N ASP A 97 25.88 -3.76 1.89
CA ASP A 97 25.62 -3.03 3.13
C ASP A 97 24.78 -3.85 4.15
N HIS A 98 24.32 -5.05 3.78
CA HIS A 98 23.37 -5.87 4.56
C HIS A 98 22.12 -5.10 5.01
N LYS A 99 21.64 -4.18 4.16
CA LYS A 99 20.46 -3.35 4.41
C LYS A 99 19.28 -3.84 3.60
N PHE A 100 18.10 -3.76 4.22
CA PHE A 100 16.84 -4.08 3.58
C PHE A 100 16.06 -2.80 3.26
N GLU A 101 15.69 -2.64 2.00
CA GLU A 101 14.88 -1.52 1.52
C GLU A 101 13.56 -2.03 0.99
N LEU A 102 12.48 -1.32 1.33
CA LEU A 102 11.14 -1.60 0.81
C LEU A 102 10.90 -0.71 -0.41
N ASP A 103 10.63 -1.33 -1.55
CA ASP A 103 10.11 -0.64 -2.72
C ASP A 103 8.63 -0.28 -2.46
N THR A 104 8.45 0.89 -1.86
CA THR A 104 7.14 1.37 -1.42
C THR A 104 6.27 1.70 -2.63
N GLU A 105 6.84 2.26 -3.70
CA GLU A 105 6.09 2.62 -4.91
C GLU A 105 5.54 1.38 -5.61
N ALA A 106 6.36 0.32 -5.74
CA ALA A 106 5.92 -0.93 -6.34
C ALA A 106 4.83 -1.62 -5.51
N LEU A 107 4.98 -1.63 -4.17
CA LEU A 107 3.99 -2.22 -3.27
C LEU A 107 2.66 -1.44 -3.26
N GLU A 108 2.72 -0.11 -3.24
CA GLU A 108 1.54 0.76 -3.29
C GLU A 108 0.80 0.62 -4.64
N LYS A 109 1.53 0.62 -5.76
CA LYS A 109 0.93 0.41 -7.10
C LYS A 109 0.19 -0.93 -7.21
N LEU A 110 0.59 -1.94 -6.43
CA LEU A 110 -0.01 -3.26 -6.43
C LEU A 110 -1.20 -3.38 -5.47
N LEU A 111 -1.06 -2.92 -4.22
CA LEU A 111 -2.06 -3.11 -3.17
C LEU A 111 -3.07 -1.97 -3.03
N LEU A 112 -2.80 -0.77 -3.56
CA LEU A 112 -3.70 0.39 -3.48
C LEU A 112 -4.58 0.57 -4.73
N GLN A 113 -4.65 -0.43 -5.62
CA GLN A 113 -5.56 -0.40 -6.76
C GLN A 113 -7.03 -0.37 -6.28
N GLU A 114 -7.89 0.40 -6.95
CA GLU A 114 -9.27 0.64 -6.50
C GLU A 114 -10.08 -0.65 -6.29
N ASP A 115 -9.81 -1.67 -7.10
CA ASP A 115 -10.53 -2.94 -7.08
C ASP A 115 -10.17 -3.85 -5.89
N VAL A 116 -8.98 -3.66 -5.28
CA VAL A 116 -8.45 -4.56 -4.23
C VAL A 116 -8.13 -3.87 -2.92
N ARG A 117 -7.91 -2.55 -2.90
CA ARG A 117 -7.38 -1.81 -1.74
C ARG A 117 -8.18 -1.97 -0.46
N ASP A 118 -9.50 -2.09 -0.58
CA ASP A 118 -10.44 -2.16 0.54
C ASP A 118 -10.88 -3.61 0.83
N LEU A 119 -10.32 -4.62 0.12
CA LEU A 119 -10.58 -6.04 0.35
C LEU A 119 -9.67 -6.61 1.43
N ASN A 120 -10.19 -7.55 2.22
CA ASN A 120 -9.39 -8.34 3.16
C ASN A 120 -8.37 -9.17 2.38
N VAL A 121 -7.12 -9.18 2.87
CA VAL A 121 -6.02 -9.84 2.17
C VAL A 121 -5.72 -11.22 2.76
N VAL A 122 -5.44 -12.19 1.90
CA VAL A 122 -4.92 -13.52 2.20
C VAL A 122 -3.52 -13.57 1.63
N VAL A 123 -2.53 -13.80 2.48
CA VAL A 123 -1.12 -13.75 2.08
C VAL A 123 -0.51 -15.13 2.29
N VAL A 124 -0.20 -15.81 1.19
CA VAL A 124 0.46 -17.13 1.22
C VAL A 124 1.93 -16.93 0.90
N SER A 125 2.78 -17.17 1.90
CA SER A 125 4.23 -17.06 1.73
C SER A 125 4.90 -18.42 1.79
N VAL A 126 5.89 -18.64 0.92
CA VAL A 126 6.75 -19.83 0.97
C VAL A 126 8.16 -19.40 1.37
N ALA A 127 8.62 -19.88 2.53
CA ALA A 127 9.96 -19.61 3.06
C ALA A 127 10.69 -20.90 3.43
N GLY A 128 12.01 -20.86 3.46
CA GLY A 128 12.85 -22.02 3.76
C GLY A 128 14.21 -21.96 3.08
N ALA A 129 15.01 -23.00 3.24
CA ALA A 129 16.39 -23.05 2.74
C ALA A 129 16.49 -22.78 1.22
N PHE A 130 17.62 -22.22 0.79
CA PHE A 130 17.89 -21.97 -0.62
C PHE A 130 17.96 -23.27 -1.44
N ARG A 131 17.55 -23.19 -2.72
CA ARG A 131 17.54 -24.31 -3.68
C ARG A 131 16.71 -25.54 -3.30
N LYS A 132 15.67 -25.35 -2.50
CA LYS A 132 14.69 -26.40 -2.14
C LYS A 132 13.37 -26.32 -2.92
N GLY A 133 13.37 -25.68 -4.10
CA GLY A 133 12.23 -25.65 -5.01
C GLY A 133 11.01 -24.86 -4.50
N LYS A 134 11.23 -23.69 -3.88
CA LYS A 134 10.16 -22.79 -3.40
C LYS A 134 9.38 -22.15 -4.56
N SER A 135 10.09 -21.43 -5.43
CA SER A 135 9.52 -20.78 -6.62
C SER A 135 8.85 -21.81 -7.56
N PHE A 136 9.43 -23.01 -7.70
CA PHE A 136 8.79 -24.13 -8.42
C PHE A 136 7.42 -24.52 -7.86
N LEU A 137 7.26 -24.52 -6.52
CA LEU A 137 5.97 -24.79 -5.90
C LEU A 137 4.99 -23.62 -6.09
N LEU A 138 5.48 -22.38 -5.95
CA LEU A 138 4.69 -21.17 -6.15
C LEU A 138 4.16 -21.04 -7.58
N ASP A 139 4.88 -21.52 -8.58
CA ASP A 139 4.37 -21.50 -9.96
C ASP A 139 3.19 -22.46 -10.16
N PHE A 140 3.14 -23.58 -9.45
CA PHE A 140 1.93 -24.44 -9.45
C PHE A 140 0.76 -23.78 -8.72
N MET A 141 1.04 -23.05 -7.64
CA MET A 141 0.05 -22.22 -6.98
C MET A 141 -0.49 -21.14 -7.91
N LEU A 142 0.38 -20.49 -8.70
CA LEU A 142 -0.02 -19.52 -9.72
C LEU A 142 -0.90 -20.15 -10.79
N ARG A 143 -0.54 -21.33 -11.30
CA ARG A 143 -1.38 -22.07 -12.27
C ARG A 143 -2.77 -22.35 -11.72
N TYR A 144 -2.87 -22.77 -10.45
CA TYR A 144 -4.17 -22.99 -9.81
C TYR A 144 -5.01 -21.71 -9.77
N MET A 145 -4.42 -20.59 -9.31
CA MET A 145 -5.13 -19.31 -9.19
C MET A 145 -5.56 -18.75 -10.55
N LEU A 146 -4.72 -18.87 -11.58
CA LEU A 146 -5.04 -18.42 -12.94
C LEU A 146 -6.15 -19.26 -13.56
N ASN A 147 -6.13 -20.58 -13.38
CA ASN A 147 -7.17 -21.46 -13.90
C ASN A 147 -8.52 -21.24 -13.19
N GLN A 148 -8.51 -20.98 -11.87
CA GLN A 148 -9.73 -20.64 -11.14
C GLN A 148 -10.41 -19.36 -11.67
N GLN A 149 -9.62 -18.35 -12.07
CA GLN A 149 -10.17 -17.10 -12.63
C GLN A 149 -10.74 -17.28 -14.03
N GLN A 150 -10.20 -18.21 -14.83
CA GLN A 150 -10.58 -18.42 -16.23
C GLN A 150 -11.72 -19.43 -16.41
N GLU A 151 -12.22 -20.05 -15.33
CA GLU A 151 -13.25 -21.11 -15.36
C GLU A 151 -12.95 -22.23 -16.39
N GLN A 152 -11.66 -22.48 -16.67
CA GLN A 152 -11.23 -23.43 -17.71
C GLN A 152 -10.61 -24.70 -17.09
N SER A 153 -11.22 -25.84 -17.47
CA SER A 153 -10.76 -27.24 -17.31
C SER A 153 -10.84 -27.88 -15.91
N ASP A 154 -11.14 -29.20 -15.90
CA ASP A 154 -11.14 -30.07 -14.73
C ASP A 154 -9.74 -30.39 -14.16
N SER A 155 -8.65 -30.06 -14.90
CA SER A 155 -7.27 -30.35 -14.48
C SER A 155 -6.40 -29.08 -14.40
N TRP A 156 -6.53 -28.35 -13.30
CA TRP A 156 -5.78 -27.10 -13.05
C TRP A 156 -4.25 -27.24 -13.09
N VAL A 157 -3.71 -28.46 -12.95
CA VAL A 157 -2.27 -28.76 -12.89
C VAL A 157 -1.57 -28.40 -14.22
N GLY A 158 -2.33 -28.37 -15.33
CA GLY A 158 -1.88 -28.02 -16.68
C GLY A 158 -1.77 -29.24 -17.61
N GLY A 159 -1.46 -29.01 -18.89
CA GLY A 159 -1.18 -30.07 -19.85
C GLY A 159 0.21 -30.68 -19.66
N ASP A 160 0.39 -31.92 -20.15
CA ASP A 160 1.65 -32.66 -20.02
C ASP A 160 2.85 -31.98 -20.71
N ASP A 161 2.59 -31.15 -21.72
CA ASP A 161 3.59 -30.45 -22.52
C ASP A 161 3.76 -28.97 -22.19
N ASP A 162 2.96 -28.43 -21.25
CA ASP A 162 2.98 -27.01 -20.92
C ASP A 162 4.13 -26.67 -19.95
N PRO A 163 5.05 -25.76 -20.32
CA PRO A 163 6.16 -25.36 -19.47
C PRO A 163 5.67 -24.54 -18.27
N LEU A 164 6.38 -24.64 -17.15
CA LEU A 164 6.03 -23.92 -15.92
C LEU A 164 6.61 -22.51 -15.97
N THR A 165 5.73 -21.51 -15.93
CA THR A 165 6.09 -20.09 -16.01
C THR A 165 5.50 -19.34 -14.84
N GLY A 166 6.26 -18.41 -14.26
CA GLY A 166 5.82 -17.61 -13.13
C GLY A 166 7.00 -16.85 -12.52
N PHE A 167 7.30 -17.15 -11.25
CA PHE A 167 8.51 -16.69 -10.57
C PHE A 167 9.75 -17.26 -11.27
N SER A 168 10.88 -16.54 -11.22
CA SER A 168 12.12 -17.07 -11.80
C SER A 168 12.58 -18.27 -10.99
N TRP A 169 12.71 -19.43 -11.65
CA TRP A 169 13.29 -20.62 -11.05
C TRP A 169 14.23 -21.29 -12.05
N ARG A 170 15.34 -21.83 -11.54
CA ARG A 170 16.31 -22.60 -12.34
C ARG A 170 16.97 -23.65 -11.48
N GLY A 171 17.61 -24.63 -12.13
CA GLY A 171 18.58 -25.53 -11.48
C GLY A 171 19.90 -24.83 -11.14
N GLY A 172 20.85 -25.58 -10.54
CA GLY A 172 22.21 -25.13 -10.22
C GLY A 172 22.49 -24.96 -8.71
N CYS A 173 23.65 -24.43 -8.35
CA CYS A 173 24.07 -24.23 -6.96
C CYS A 173 23.96 -22.78 -6.46
N GLU A 174 23.93 -21.79 -7.34
CA GLU A 174 23.84 -20.37 -6.94
C GLU A 174 22.41 -19.93 -6.64
N ARG A 175 22.24 -18.86 -5.87
CA ARG A 175 20.90 -18.30 -5.57
C ARG A 175 20.23 -17.69 -6.81
N GLU A 176 18.92 -17.54 -6.71
CA GLU A 176 18.09 -16.91 -7.76
C GLU A 176 17.28 -15.77 -7.16
N THR A 177 16.41 -16.07 -6.19
CA THR A 177 15.59 -15.08 -5.49
C THR A 177 16.39 -14.37 -4.40
N THR A 178 16.48 -13.04 -4.46
CA THR A 178 16.98 -12.18 -3.39
C THR A 178 15.80 -11.45 -2.73
N GLY A 179 15.88 -11.15 -1.44
CA GLY A 179 14.84 -10.43 -0.70
C GLY A 179 13.45 -11.09 -0.70
N ILE A 180 12.39 -10.29 -0.98
CA ILE A 180 11.00 -10.75 -1.05
C ILE A 180 10.37 -10.29 -2.37
N GLN A 181 9.77 -11.23 -3.09
CA GLN A 181 9.03 -11.01 -4.33
C GLN A 181 7.56 -11.33 -4.15
N VAL A 182 6.71 -10.57 -4.83
CA VAL A 182 5.26 -10.82 -4.90
C VAL A 182 4.83 -10.93 -6.36
N TRP A 183 3.75 -11.65 -6.60
CA TRP A 183 3.18 -11.69 -7.94
C TRP A 183 2.47 -10.37 -8.27
N SER A 184 2.74 -9.79 -9.44
CA SER A 184 2.16 -8.48 -9.86
C SER A 184 0.63 -8.41 -9.89
N GLN A 185 -0.04 -9.55 -10.03
CA GLN A 185 -1.49 -9.64 -10.10
C GLN A 185 -2.04 -10.17 -8.76
N VAL A 186 -2.86 -9.35 -8.10
CA VAL A 186 -3.61 -9.77 -6.90
C VAL A 186 -4.89 -10.48 -7.34
N PHE A 187 -5.12 -11.69 -6.83
CA PHE A 187 -6.28 -12.49 -7.25
C PHE A 187 -7.49 -12.21 -6.36
N VAL A 188 -8.62 -11.82 -6.93
CA VAL A 188 -9.87 -11.63 -6.17
C VAL A 188 -10.67 -12.93 -6.19
N VAL A 189 -10.85 -13.54 -5.02
CA VAL A 189 -11.57 -14.81 -4.87
C VAL A 189 -12.87 -14.59 -4.08
N ASN A 190 -13.96 -15.17 -4.57
CA ASN A 190 -15.23 -15.21 -3.86
C ASN A 190 -15.20 -16.40 -2.88
N LYS A 191 -15.29 -16.13 -1.59
CA LYS A 191 -15.41 -17.18 -0.58
C LYS A 191 -16.82 -17.78 -0.57
N PRO A 192 -16.99 -19.01 -0.05
CA PRO A 192 -18.31 -19.65 0.05
C PRO A 192 -19.33 -18.87 0.90
N ASP A 193 -18.85 -17.96 1.77
CA ASP A 193 -19.68 -17.07 2.59
C ASP A 193 -20.20 -15.84 1.81
N GLY A 194 -19.82 -15.68 0.54
CA GLY A 194 -20.18 -14.54 -0.31
C GLY A 194 -19.26 -13.33 -0.16
N SER A 195 -18.26 -13.38 0.71
CA SER A 195 -17.26 -12.31 0.84
C SER A 195 -16.20 -12.39 -0.26
N LYS A 196 -15.64 -11.24 -0.64
CA LYS A 196 -14.53 -11.14 -1.59
C LYS A 196 -13.23 -10.93 -0.83
N VAL A 197 -12.22 -11.71 -1.16
CA VAL A 197 -10.88 -11.60 -0.58
C VAL A 197 -9.82 -11.46 -1.66
N ALA A 198 -8.76 -10.73 -1.35
CA ALA A 198 -7.60 -10.54 -2.21
C ALA A 198 -6.50 -11.53 -1.82
N VAL A 199 -6.05 -12.38 -2.75
CA VAL A 199 -5.00 -13.38 -2.51
C VAL A 199 -3.68 -12.89 -3.09
N LEU A 200 -2.66 -12.83 -2.24
CA LEU A 200 -1.29 -12.44 -2.57
C LEU A 200 -0.35 -13.64 -2.37
N LEU A 201 0.43 -13.96 -3.40
CA LEU A 201 1.48 -14.98 -3.34
C LEU A 201 2.84 -14.31 -3.15
N VAL A 202 3.59 -14.78 -2.16
CA VAL A 202 4.88 -14.22 -1.76
C VAL A 202 5.97 -15.29 -1.89
N ASP A 203 6.98 -15.00 -2.72
CA ASP A 203 8.23 -15.76 -2.77
C ASP A 203 9.29 -15.05 -1.93
N THR A 204 10.07 -15.84 -1.19
CA THR A 204 11.10 -15.31 -0.31
C THR A 204 12.45 -15.89 -0.67
N GLN A 205 13.51 -15.11 -0.42
CA GLN A 205 14.87 -15.59 -0.54
C GLN A 205 15.08 -16.85 0.30
N GLY A 206 15.88 -17.76 -0.25
CA GLY A 206 16.31 -18.93 0.49
C GLY A 206 17.22 -18.60 1.65
N ALA A 207 16.89 -19.06 2.84
CA ALA A 207 17.78 -18.97 3.99
C ALA A 207 19.06 -19.79 3.77
N PHE A 208 20.16 -19.35 4.41
CA PHE A 208 21.45 -20.03 4.50
C PHE A 208 22.18 -20.20 3.15
N ASP A 209 22.14 -19.18 2.30
CA ASP A 209 23.05 -19.12 1.15
C ASP A 209 24.47 -18.70 1.59
N SER A 210 25.44 -18.74 0.67
CA SER A 210 26.84 -18.43 0.96
C SER A 210 27.16 -16.93 1.02
N GLN A 211 26.18 -16.07 0.76
CA GLN A 211 26.37 -14.62 0.57
C GLN A 211 25.58 -13.78 1.58
N SER A 212 24.59 -14.36 2.26
CA SER A 212 23.71 -13.72 3.23
C SER A 212 24.05 -14.16 4.65
N THR A 213 23.94 -13.22 5.57
CA THR A 213 24.16 -13.49 6.99
C THR A 213 22.95 -14.22 7.59
N ILE A 214 23.15 -14.80 8.78
CA ILE A 214 22.05 -15.38 9.58
C ILE A 214 20.99 -14.30 9.86
N LYS A 215 21.42 -13.06 10.10
CA LYS A 215 20.53 -11.90 10.29
C LYS A 215 19.68 -11.66 9.05
N ASP A 216 20.27 -11.67 7.86
CA ASP A 216 19.55 -11.42 6.61
C ASP A 216 18.45 -12.46 6.39
N CYS A 217 18.79 -13.73 6.61
CA CYS A 217 17.84 -14.84 6.52
C CYS A 217 16.72 -14.72 7.55
N ALA A 218 17.08 -14.36 8.79
CA ALA A 218 16.12 -14.15 9.88
C ALA A 218 15.17 -12.99 9.59
N THR A 219 15.66 -11.87 9.06
CA THR A 219 14.85 -10.70 8.68
C THR A 219 13.84 -11.04 7.58
N VAL A 220 14.29 -11.66 6.48
CA VAL A 220 13.39 -12.06 5.39
C VAL A 220 12.31 -13.02 5.89
N PHE A 221 12.72 -14.01 6.69
CA PHE A 221 11.78 -14.96 7.28
C PHE A 221 10.81 -14.30 8.26
N ALA A 222 11.29 -13.34 9.07
CA ALA A 222 10.45 -12.58 10.01
C ALA A 222 9.38 -11.78 9.28
N LEU A 223 9.80 -10.97 8.30
CA LEU A 223 8.93 -10.12 7.50
C LEU A 223 7.88 -10.96 6.78
N SER A 224 8.30 -12.06 6.17
CA SER A 224 7.42 -13.06 5.56
C SER A 224 6.38 -13.61 6.54
N THR A 225 6.79 -13.99 7.74
CA THR A 225 5.89 -14.62 8.73
C THR A 225 4.91 -13.61 9.33
N MET A 226 5.37 -12.39 9.64
CA MET A 226 4.52 -11.34 10.21
C MET A 226 3.47 -10.85 9.21
N THR A 227 3.81 -10.80 7.93
CA THR A 227 2.91 -10.29 6.87
C THR A 227 2.00 -11.39 6.29
N SER A 228 2.41 -12.67 6.34
CA SER A 228 1.60 -13.77 5.84
C SER A 228 0.48 -14.21 6.78
N SER A 229 -0.64 -14.68 6.20
CA SER A 229 -1.67 -15.42 6.94
C SER A 229 -1.38 -16.92 6.96
N VAL A 230 -0.78 -17.42 5.87
CA VAL A 230 -0.29 -18.80 5.76
C VAL A 230 1.20 -18.77 5.43
N GLN A 231 2.02 -19.23 6.37
CA GLN A 231 3.44 -19.42 6.17
C GLN A 231 3.72 -20.89 5.84
N VAL A 232 4.13 -21.18 4.62
CA VAL A 232 4.63 -22.49 4.21
C VAL A 232 6.13 -22.53 4.50
N TYR A 233 6.53 -23.37 5.46
CA TYR A 233 7.93 -23.59 5.79
C TYR A 233 8.45 -24.81 5.02
N ASN A 234 9.13 -24.54 3.91
CA ASN A 234 9.61 -25.53 2.95
C ASN A 234 10.97 -26.11 3.41
N LEU A 235 10.92 -27.32 3.94
CA LEU A 235 12.07 -28.08 4.46
C LEU A 235 12.41 -29.26 3.53
N SER A 236 13.64 -29.76 3.63
CA SER A 236 14.13 -30.85 2.78
C SER A 236 14.29 -32.11 3.63
N GLN A 237 13.65 -33.20 3.20
CA GLN A 237 13.70 -34.56 3.75
C GLN A 237 13.10 -34.72 5.15
N ASN A 238 13.42 -33.86 6.11
CA ASN A 238 13.07 -34.03 7.52
C ASN A 238 12.95 -32.68 8.25
N ILE A 239 12.41 -32.71 9.47
CA ILE A 239 12.45 -31.57 10.41
C ILE A 239 13.62 -31.81 11.37
N GLN A 240 14.61 -30.92 11.33
CA GLN A 240 15.78 -30.95 12.20
C GLN A 240 15.60 -29.97 13.39
N GLU A 241 16.42 -30.08 14.43
CA GLU A 241 16.28 -29.18 15.60
C GLU A 241 16.75 -27.76 15.29
N ASP A 242 17.71 -27.59 14.38
CA ASP A 242 18.14 -26.29 13.86
C ASP A 242 17.02 -25.59 13.08
N ASP A 243 16.21 -26.31 12.32
CA ASP A 243 15.00 -25.76 11.69
C ASP A 243 14.05 -25.15 12.74
N LEU A 244 13.86 -25.86 13.87
CA LEU A 244 13.02 -25.38 14.97
C LEU A 244 13.66 -24.22 15.73
N GLN A 245 14.99 -24.20 15.86
CA GLN A 245 15.71 -23.09 16.48
C GLN A 245 15.66 -21.82 15.63
N HIS A 246 15.67 -21.91 14.30
CA HIS A 246 15.45 -20.73 13.45
C HIS A 246 14.07 -20.10 13.67
N LEU A 247 13.08 -20.91 14.03
CA LEU A 247 11.76 -20.40 14.43
C LEU A 247 11.76 -19.73 15.81
N GLN A 248 12.77 -19.98 16.66
CA GLN A 248 12.85 -19.46 18.03
C GLN A 248 12.89 -17.93 18.07
N LEU A 249 13.50 -17.25 17.10
CA LEU A 249 13.54 -15.78 17.07
C LEU A 249 12.13 -15.17 17.12
N PHE A 250 11.17 -15.81 16.45
CA PHE A 250 9.77 -15.38 16.40
C PHE A 250 9.00 -15.69 17.67
N THR A 251 9.55 -16.60 18.49
CA THR A 251 8.87 -17.06 19.68
C THR A 251 8.92 -16.09 20.84
N GLU A 252 10.02 -15.36 20.98
CA GLU A 252 10.12 -14.27 21.97
C GLU A 252 9.21 -13.10 21.60
N TYR A 253 9.08 -12.78 20.30
CA TYR A 253 8.07 -11.83 19.84
C TYR A 253 6.66 -12.30 20.16
N GLY A 254 6.34 -13.55 19.81
CA GLY A 254 5.02 -14.07 20.08
C GLY A 254 4.67 -14.17 21.56
N ARG A 255 5.66 -14.42 22.41
CA ARG A 255 5.49 -14.37 23.87
C ARG A 255 5.09 -12.97 24.35
N LEU A 256 5.78 -11.92 23.90
CA LEU A 256 5.42 -10.55 24.27
C LEU A 256 4.04 -10.14 23.74
N ALA A 257 3.70 -10.54 22.51
CA ALA A 257 2.39 -10.27 21.94
C ALA A 257 1.25 -10.94 22.74
N LEU A 258 1.48 -12.16 23.21
CA LEU A 258 0.55 -12.87 24.10
C LEU A 258 0.40 -12.19 25.47
N GLU A 259 1.49 -11.64 26.02
CA GLU A 259 1.46 -10.93 27.30
C GLU A 259 0.62 -9.64 27.24
N GLU A 260 0.61 -8.93 26.10
CA GLU A 260 -0.16 -7.68 25.97
C GLU A 260 -1.59 -7.86 25.42
N ILE A 261 -1.79 -8.77 24.46
CA ILE A 261 -3.05 -8.84 23.68
C ILE A 261 -3.83 -10.13 23.99
N TYR A 262 -3.22 -11.08 24.72
CA TYR A 262 -3.78 -12.41 25.02
C TYR A 262 -4.20 -13.23 23.79
N LEU A 263 -3.75 -12.84 22.60
CA LEU A 263 -3.98 -13.52 21.33
C LEU A 263 -2.67 -14.02 20.75
N LYS A 264 -2.76 -15.10 19.99
CA LYS A 264 -1.60 -15.60 19.24
C LYS A 264 -1.24 -14.61 18.12
N PRO A 265 0.04 -14.29 17.93
CA PRO A 265 0.48 -13.31 16.93
C PRO A 265 0.32 -13.79 15.48
N PHE A 266 0.41 -15.10 15.24
CA PHE A 266 0.44 -15.69 13.90
C PHE A 266 -0.70 -16.70 13.70
N GLN A 267 -1.08 -16.86 12.44
CA GLN A 267 -2.26 -17.65 12.06
C GLN A 267 -1.87 -19.08 11.72
N SER A 268 -1.43 -19.36 10.49
CA SER A 268 -1.17 -20.72 10.02
C SER A 268 0.29 -20.94 9.65
N LEU A 269 0.91 -21.97 10.23
CA LEU A 269 2.23 -22.47 9.84
C LEU A 269 2.09 -23.87 9.25
N MET A 270 2.49 -24.06 8.00
CA MET A 270 2.49 -25.34 7.31
C MET A 270 3.93 -25.81 7.10
N PHE A 271 4.35 -26.85 7.82
CA PHE A 271 5.61 -27.53 7.53
C PHE A 271 5.47 -28.35 6.25
N LEU A 272 6.14 -27.95 5.18
CA LEU A 272 6.17 -28.70 3.93
C LEU A 272 7.49 -29.45 3.83
N ILE A 273 7.43 -30.77 3.98
CA ILE A 273 8.62 -31.62 3.91
C ILE A 273 8.76 -32.16 2.50
N ARG A 274 9.76 -31.65 1.77
CA ARG A 274 10.12 -32.06 0.42
C ARG A 274 10.90 -33.37 0.44
N ASP A 275 10.80 -34.14 -0.62
CA ASP A 275 11.60 -35.35 -0.83
C ASP A 275 11.45 -36.38 0.32
N TRP A 276 10.24 -36.48 0.88
CA TRP A 276 9.96 -37.43 1.95
C TRP A 276 10.19 -38.86 1.46
N SER A 277 11.10 -39.55 2.15
CA SER A 277 11.63 -40.85 1.71
C SER A 277 11.05 -42.04 2.49
N TYR A 278 10.18 -41.79 3.48
CA TYR A 278 9.69 -42.82 4.40
C TYR A 278 8.15 -42.95 4.39
N PRO A 279 7.50 -43.14 3.22
CA PRO A 279 6.04 -43.26 3.13
C PRO A 279 5.49 -44.46 3.91
N TYR A 280 6.31 -45.48 4.15
CA TYR A 280 5.95 -46.67 4.92
C TYR A 280 5.84 -46.44 6.43
N GLU A 281 6.47 -45.39 6.98
CA GLU A 281 6.29 -44.99 8.39
C GLU A 281 5.18 -43.94 8.51
N HIS A 282 5.23 -42.93 7.64
CA HIS A 282 4.23 -41.88 7.54
C HIS A 282 3.88 -41.64 6.08
N ASN A 283 2.64 -41.97 5.70
CA ASN A 283 2.11 -41.79 4.33
C ASN A 283 2.28 -40.34 3.84
N TYR A 284 2.34 -40.16 2.52
CA TYR A 284 2.32 -38.82 1.91
C TYR A 284 1.05 -38.04 2.24
N GLY A 285 1.13 -36.71 2.13
CA GLY A 285 0.02 -35.80 2.36
C GLY A 285 -0.08 -35.24 3.78
N LEU A 286 -1.25 -34.63 4.06
CA LEU A 286 -1.52 -33.90 5.30
C LEU A 286 -1.66 -34.82 6.52
N GLU A 287 -2.38 -35.94 6.38
CA GLU A 287 -2.63 -36.83 7.52
C GLU A 287 -1.35 -37.47 8.07
N GLY A 288 -0.49 -37.96 7.17
CA GLY A 288 0.80 -38.54 7.56
C GLY A 288 1.74 -37.48 8.13
N GLY A 289 1.75 -36.28 7.53
CA GLY A 289 2.54 -35.15 8.00
C GLY A 289 2.13 -34.67 9.40
N ASN A 290 0.84 -34.54 9.68
CA ASN A 290 0.38 -34.14 11.01
C ASN A 290 0.78 -35.16 12.09
N ARG A 291 0.67 -36.47 11.82
CA ARG A 291 1.15 -37.52 12.75
C ARG A 291 2.67 -37.44 12.97
N PHE A 292 3.42 -37.18 11.89
CA PHE A 292 4.87 -37.02 11.96
C PHE A 292 5.26 -35.78 12.78
N LEU A 293 4.57 -34.65 12.56
CA LEU A 293 4.81 -33.39 13.26
C LEU A 293 4.47 -33.49 14.75
N GLU A 294 3.36 -34.12 15.11
CA GLU A 294 2.96 -34.31 16.52
C GLU A 294 4.06 -35.03 17.31
N LYS A 295 4.66 -36.07 16.71
CA LYS A 295 5.79 -36.80 17.30
C LYS A 295 7.05 -35.93 17.46
N ARG A 296 7.29 -34.98 16.55
CA ARG A 296 8.47 -34.07 16.55
C ARG A 296 8.32 -32.91 17.54
N LEU A 297 7.12 -32.34 17.63
CA LEU A 297 6.81 -31.22 18.53
C LEU A 297 6.39 -31.65 19.93
N GLN A 298 6.23 -32.96 20.18
CA GLN A 298 5.93 -33.48 21.52
C GLN A 298 6.98 -33.03 22.55
N VAL A 299 6.53 -32.28 23.56
CA VAL A 299 7.33 -31.86 24.71
C VAL A 299 7.48 -33.05 25.66
N LYS A 300 8.71 -33.53 25.85
CA LYS A 300 9.02 -34.62 26.78
C LYS A 300 9.83 -34.09 27.95
N GLN A 301 9.52 -34.54 29.17
CA GLN A 301 10.20 -34.06 30.39
C GLN A 301 11.70 -34.36 30.45
N ASN A 302 12.16 -35.37 29.71
CA ASN A 302 13.57 -35.75 29.61
C ASN A 302 14.35 -34.95 28.55
N GLN A 303 13.72 -34.03 27.81
CA GLN A 303 14.40 -33.15 26.88
C GLN A 303 15.11 -32.01 27.62
N HIS A 304 16.19 -31.49 27.03
CA HIS A 304 16.83 -30.28 27.50
C HIS A 304 15.83 -29.11 27.54
N GLU A 305 15.98 -28.20 28.50
CA GLU A 305 15.03 -27.10 28.73
C GLU A 305 14.85 -26.23 27.47
N GLU A 306 15.94 -25.92 26.76
CA GLU A 306 15.91 -25.17 25.51
C GLU A 306 14.99 -25.82 24.45
N LEU A 307 15.05 -27.14 24.30
CA LEU A 307 14.25 -27.89 23.33
C LEU A 307 12.76 -27.90 23.70
N GLN A 308 12.45 -27.91 25.00
CA GLN A 308 11.08 -27.82 25.49
C GLN A 308 10.53 -26.40 25.27
N THR A 309 11.35 -25.38 25.53
CA THR A 309 10.98 -23.97 25.38
C THR A 309 10.62 -23.67 23.92
N VAL A 310 11.48 -24.05 22.96
CA VAL A 310 11.21 -23.87 21.51
C VAL A 310 9.88 -24.49 21.09
N ARG A 311 9.58 -25.72 21.53
CA ARG A 311 8.32 -26.41 21.18
C ARG A 311 7.09 -25.74 21.79
N LYS A 312 7.12 -25.42 23.08
CA LYS A 312 6.03 -24.72 23.78
C LYS A 312 5.71 -23.39 23.10
N HIS A 313 6.76 -22.70 22.72
CA HIS A 313 6.71 -21.42 22.05
C HIS A 313 6.13 -21.49 20.63
N ILE A 314 6.51 -22.47 19.82
CA ILE A 314 5.90 -22.66 18.49
C ILE A 314 4.37 -22.84 18.63
N HIS A 315 3.93 -23.66 19.60
CA HIS A 315 2.52 -23.83 19.89
C HIS A 315 1.81 -22.57 20.42
N SER A 316 2.53 -21.67 21.10
CA SER A 316 1.97 -20.41 21.57
C SER A 316 1.89 -19.35 20.48
N CYS A 317 2.78 -19.38 19.48
CA CYS A 317 2.85 -18.33 18.46
C CYS A 317 1.86 -18.51 17.31
N PHE A 318 1.58 -19.75 16.90
CA PHE A 318 0.72 -20.04 15.74
C PHE A 318 -0.63 -20.60 16.16
N SER A 319 -1.69 -20.12 15.54
CA SER A 319 -3.07 -20.56 15.78
C SER A 319 -3.33 -21.96 15.23
N ASN A 320 -2.82 -22.23 14.02
CA ASN A 320 -2.86 -23.52 13.37
C ASN A 320 -1.44 -23.93 12.95
N ILE A 321 -1.09 -25.19 13.18
CA ILE A 321 0.19 -25.77 12.76
C ILE A 321 -0.13 -27.08 12.06
N GLY A 322 0.22 -27.15 10.77
CA GLY A 322 0.05 -28.35 9.95
C GLY A 322 1.38 -28.85 9.41
N CYS A 323 1.39 -30.08 8.92
CA CYS A 323 2.53 -30.63 8.20
C CYS A 323 2.07 -31.46 7.01
N PHE A 324 2.72 -31.26 5.87
CA PHE A 324 2.45 -31.98 4.63
C PHE A 324 3.74 -32.67 4.16
N LEU A 325 3.66 -33.98 3.91
CA LEU A 325 4.77 -34.77 3.40
C LEU A 325 4.65 -34.91 1.89
N LEU A 326 5.61 -34.36 1.16
CA LEU A 326 5.65 -34.37 -0.29
C LEU A 326 6.73 -35.36 -0.78
N PRO A 327 6.42 -36.25 -1.74
CA PRO A 327 7.40 -37.17 -2.31
C PRO A 327 8.48 -36.41 -3.11
N HIS A 328 9.50 -37.13 -3.55
CA HIS A 328 10.51 -36.59 -4.45
C HIS A 328 9.92 -36.39 -5.86
N PRO A 329 10.16 -35.26 -6.55
CA PRO A 329 9.54 -34.94 -7.85
C PRO A 329 10.07 -35.77 -9.03
N GLY A 330 11.10 -36.59 -8.79
CA GLY A 330 11.77 -37.44 -9.77
C GLY A 330 13.18 -36.94 -10.12
N LEU A 331 14.06 -37.87 -10.51
CA LEU A 331 15.47 -37.55 -10.81
C LEU A 331 15.63 -36.60 -12.00
N LYS A 332 14.71 -36.66 -12.96
CA LYS A 332 14.70 -35.74 -14.12
C LYS A 332 14.57 -34.29 -13.67
N VAL A 333 13.64 -34.00 -12.77
CA VAL A 333 13.41 -32.65 -12.22
C VAL A 333 14.64 -32.15 -11.46
N ALA A 334 15.28 -33.03 -10.70
CA ALA A 334 16.41 -32.65 -9.84
C ALA A 334 17.74 -32.45 -10.59
N THR A 335 17.97 -33.18 -11.68
CA THR A 335 19.30 -33.28 -12.31
C THR A 335 19.37 -32.76 -13.75
N ASN A 336 18.25 -32.67 -14.46
CA ASN A 336 18.25 -32.25 -15.86
C ASN A 336 18.33 -30.71 -15.96
N PRO A 337 19.40 -30.14 -16.55
CA PRO A 337 19.54 -28.69 -16.68
C PRO A 337 18.54 -28.07 -17.67
N MET A 338 17.97 -28.86 -18.58
CA MET A 338 17.00 -28.43 -19.59
C MET A 338 15.55 -28.63 -19.16
N PHE A 339 15.31 -29.00 -17.90
CA PHE A 339 13.97 -29.18 -17.37
C PHE A 339 13.23 -27.83 -17.29
N ASP A 340 12.08 -27.73 -17.94
CA ASP A 340 11.27 -26.52 -18.09
C ASP A 340 9.91 -26.61 -17.35
N GLY A 341 9.76 -27.59 -16.45
CA GLY A 341 8.57 -27.69 -15.58
C GLY A 341 7.41 -28.51 -16.12
N ARG A 342 7.57 -29.18 -17.27
CA ARG A 342 6.52 -30.02 -17.87
C ARG A 342 6.15 -31.22 -17.01
N LEU A 343 4.85 -31.51 -16.93
CA LEU A 343 4.30 -32.57 -16.05
C LEU A 343 4.66 -33.99 -16.49
N LYS A 344 4.98 -34.21 -17.76
CA LYS A 344 5.41 -35.52 -18.28
C LYS A 344 6.72 -36.02 -17.68
N ASP A 345 7.57 -35.09 -17.21
CA ASP A 345 8.88 -35.40 -16.64
C ASP A 345 8.87 -35.41 -15.10
N ILE A 346 7.70 -35.16 -14.50
CA ILE A 346 7.46 -35.18 -13.05
C ILE A 346 6.83 -36.52 -12.66
N ASP A 347 7.28 -37.06 -11.52
CA ASP A 347 6.79 -38.34 -10.99
C ASP A 347 5.28 -38.32 -10.66
N GLY A 348 4.62 -39.47 -10.81
CA GLY A 348 3.18 -39.63 -10.64
C GLY A 348 2.72 -39.32 -9.22
N ASP A 349 3.39 -39.93 -8.23
CA ASP A 349 3.09 -39.73 -6.80
C ASP A 349 3.23 -38.25 -6.39
N PHE A 350 4.19 -37.54 -6.98
CA PHE A 350 4.37 -36.11 -6.77
C PHE A 350 3.21 -35.30 -7.33
N LYS A 351 2.73 -35.63 -8.54
CA LYS A 351 1.58 -34.96 -9.15
C LYS A 351 0.30 -35.16 -8.32
N GLU A 352 0.08 -36.36 -7.81
CA GLU A 352 -1.07 -36.65 -6.95
C GLU A 352 -0.98 -35.88 -5.62
N ALA A 353 0.18 -35.91 -4.95
CA ALA A 353 0.37 -35.17 -3.71
C ALA A 353 0.25 -33.65 -3.92
N LEU A 354 0.77 -33.12 -5.04
CA LEU A 354 0.63 -31.71 -5.41
C LEU A 354 -0.83 -31.33 -5.69
N SER A 355 -1.58 -32.24 -6.33
CA SER A 355 -3.02 -32.07 -6.60
C SER A 355 -3.84 -31.93 -5.31
N ASN A 356 -3.36 -32.48 -4.20
CA ASN A 356 -3.96 -32.33 -2.88
C ASN A 356 -3.42 -31.10 -2.12
N LEU A 357 -2.12 -30.79 -2.24
CA LEU A 357 -1.46 -29.71 -1.51
C LEU A 357 -1.96 -28.32 -1.92
N VAL A 358 -2.08 -28.05 -3.22
CA VAL A 358 -2.40 -26.69 -3.68
C VAL A 358 -3.83 -26.28 -3.32
N PRO A 359 -4.87 -27.11 -3.55
CA PRO A 359 -6.23 -26.80 -3.07
C PRO A 359 -6.31 -26.71 -1.54
N LEU A 360 -5.54 -27.50 -0.79
CA LEU A 360 -5.49 -27.38 0.67
C LEU A 360 -5.07 -25.96 1.12
N LEU A 361 -4.20 -25.30 0.36
CA LEU A 361 -3.69 -23.97 0.68
C LEU A 361 -4.48 -22.82 0.05
N LEU A 362 -5.09 -23.04 -1.12
CA LEU A 362 -5.66 -21.97 -1.96
C LEU A 362 -7.13 -22.13 -2.33
N ALA A 363 -7.77 -23.25 -1.99
CA ALA A 363 -9.20 -23.39 -2.25
C ALA A 363 -10.00 -22.32 -1.49
N PRO A 364 -11.08 -21.76 -2.08
CA PRO A 364 -11.84 -20.64 -1.51
C PRO A 364 -12.29 -20.86 -0.05
N GLU A 365 -12.63 -22.10 0.30
CA GLU A 365 -13.01 -22.53 1.65
C GLU A 365 -11.87 -22.52 2.67
N ASN A 366 -10.63 -22.69 2.21
CA ASN A 366 -9.43 -22.79 3.05
C ASN A 366 -8.67 -21.46 3.17
N LEU A 367 -9.08 -20.43 2.42
CA LEU A 367 -8.43 -19.11 2.44
C LEU A 367 -8.61 -18.42 3.80
N VAL A 368 -7.48 -18.24 4.49
CA VAL A 368 -7.39 -17.56 5.78
C VAL A 368 -7.04 -16.10 5.57
N GLU A 369 -7.99 -15.21 5.84
CA GLU A 369 -7.76 -13.75 5.81
C GLU A 369 -6.74 -13.36 6.87
N LYS A 370 -5.85 -12.43 6.55
CA LYS A 370 -4.82 -11.96 7.47
C LYS A 370 -5.45 -11.24 8.65
N GLU A 371 -5.06 -11.65 9.85
CA GLU A 371 -5.45 -10.99 11.09
C GLU A 371 -4.22 -10.53 11.87
N ILE A 372 -4.30 -9.31 12.40
CA ILE A 372 -3.30 -8.74 13.32
C ILE A 372 -4.06 -8.12 14.49
N GLY A 373 -3.80 -8.58 15.71
CA GLY A 373 -4.52 -8.13 16.91
C GLY A 373 -6.01 -8.51 16.94
N GLY A 374 -6.38 -9.55 16.20
CA GLY A 374 -7.78 -10.01 16.08
C GLY A 374 -8.65 -9.12 15.19
N ALA A 375 -8.06 -8.17 14.45
CA ALA A 375 -8.72 -7.44 13.39
C ALA A 375 -8.25 -7.97 12.02
N LYS A 376 -9.18 -8.08 11.07
CA LYS A 376 -8.88 -8.44 9.68
C LYS A 376 -8.13 -7.29 9.00
N VAL A 377 -7.14 -7.64 8.20
CA VAL A 377 -6.23 -6.71 7.52
C VAL A 377 -6.63 -6.58 6.05
N THR A 378 -6.79 -5.36 5.58
CA THR A 378 -7.03 -5.08 4.15
C THR A 378 -5.72 -4.95 3.36
N CYS A 379 -5.80 -4.92 2.02
CA CYS A 379 -4.62 -4.69 1.18
C CYS A 379 -3.92 -3.36 1.51
N ARG A 380 -4.69 -2.30 1.77
CA ARG A 380 -4.17 -1.00 2.20
C ARG A 380 -3.43 -1.11 3.53
N ASP A 381 -4.04 -1.77 4.51
CA ASP A 381 -3.46 -1.94 5.85
C ASP A 381 -2.12 -2.68 5.78
N LEU A 382 -2.05 -3.70 4.92
CA LEU A 382 -0.85 -4.52 4.72
C LEU A 382 0.36 -3.67 4.28
N VAL A 383 0.16 -2.64 3.47
CA VAL A 383 1.22 -1.71 3.06
C VAL A 383 1.83 -1.00 4.27
N GLU A 384 1.00 -0.49 5.18
CA GLU A 384 1.44 0.20 6.39
C GLU A 384 2.18 -0.75 7.34
N TYR A 385 1.72 -2.00 7.45
CA TYR A 385 2.46 -3.03 8.20
C TYR A 385 3.84 -3.30 7.59
N PHE A 386 3.97 -3.43 6.26
CA PHE A 386 5.27 -3.60 5.61
C PHE A 386 6.20 -2.42 5.87
N LYS A 387 5.71 -1.17 5.75
CA LYS A 387 6.47 0.05 6.03
C LYS A 387 6.93 0.12 7.49
N ALA A 388 6.08 -0.27 8.43
CA ALA A 388 6.43 -0.28 9.84
C ALA A 388 7.46 -1.37 10.14
N TYR A 389 7.24 -2.60 9.67
CA TYR A 389 8.14 -3.71 9.95
C TYR A 389 9.53 -3.50 9.35
N ILE A 390 9.64 -3.06 8.09
CA ILE A 390 10.96 -2.88 7.47
C ILE A 390 11.83 -1.86 8.24
N LYS A 391 11.24 -0.77 8.75
CA LYS A 391 11.95 0.26 9.53
C LYS A 391 12.60 -0.30 10.79
N ILE A 392 11.98 -1.30 11.40
CA ILE A 392 12.51 -1.96 12.61
C ILE A 392 13.72 -2.84 12.27
N TYR A 393 13.70 -3.48 11.10
CA TYR A 393 14.75 -4.40 10.65
C TYR A 393 15.91 -3.71 9.89
N GLN A 394 15.81 -2.40 9.63
CA GLN A 394 16.87 -1.59 9.04
C GLN A 394 18.04 -1.31 10.00
N GLY A 395 17.88 -1.55 11.30
CA GLY A 395 18.95 -1.37 12.30
C GLY A 395 20.11 -2.37 12.14
N GLU A 396 21.26 -2.08 12.76
CA GLU A 396 22.44 -2.95 12.73
C GLU A 396 22.22 -4.28 13.49
N GLU A 397 21.39 -4.28 14.53
CA GLU A 397 21.06 -5.45 15.33
C GLU A 397 19.67 -6.02 14.99
N LEU A 398 19.46 -7.30 15.27
CA LEU A 398 18.10 -7.87 15.25
C LEU A 398 17.24 -7.13 16.26
N PRO A 399 16.04 -6.67 15.87
CA PRO A 399 15.26 -5.82 16.74
C PRO A 399 14.82 -6.56 17.99
N HIS A 400 14.83 -5.85 19.12
CA HIS A 400 14.30 -6.39 20.35
C HIS A 400 12.79 -6.68 20.18
N PRO A 401 12.28 -7.82 20.67
CA PRO A 401 10.86 -8.18 20.54
C PRO A 401 9.85 -7.11 20.98
N LYS A 402 10.20 -6.28 21.98
CA LYS A 402 9.40 -5.12 22.40
C LYS A 402 9.21 -4.09 21.29
N SER A 403 10.26 -3.79 20.52
CA SER A 403 10.22 -2.84 19.40
C SER A 403 9.32 -3.36 18.28
N MET A 404 9.33 -4.67 18.03
CA MET A 404 8.42 -5.30 17.06
C MET A 404 6.95 -5.15 17.48
N LEU A 405 6.64 -5.35 18.77
CA LEU A 405 5.29 -5.19 19.28
C LEU A 405 4.83 -3.74 19.17
N GLN A 406 5.68 -2.80 19.63
CA GLN A 406 5.38 -1.37 19.54
C GLN A 406 5.11 -0.94 18.10
N ALA A 407 5.93 -1.35 17.13
CA ALA A 407 5.69 -1.00 15.74
C ALA A 407 4.44 -1.66 15.14
N THR A 408 4.07 -2.87 15.61
CA THR A 408 2.78 -3.49 15.24
C THR A 408 1.62 -2.64 15.77
N ALA A 409 1.75 -2.12 17.00
CA ALA A 409 0.77 -1.20 17.58
C ALA A 409 0.72 0.13 16.83
N GLU A 410 1.87 0.71 16.47
CA GLU A 410 1.96 1.94 15.66
C GLU A 410 1.27 1.75 14.31
N ALA A 411 1.60 0.69 13.56
CA ALA A 411 1.01 0.39 12.26
C ALA A 411 -0.51 0.18 12.36
N ASN A 412 -0.97 -0.56 13.36
CA ASN A 412 -2.40 -0.81 13.58
C ASN A 412 -3.17 0.49 13.88
N ASN A 413 -2.60 1.37 14.71
CA ASN A 413 -3.20 2.68 15.01
C ASN A 413 -3.19 3.59 13.77
N LEU A 414 -2.08 3.68 13.04
CA LEU A 414 -1.97 4.48 11.80
C LEU A 414 -2.98 4.03 10.75
N THR A 415 -3.14 2.72 10.59
CA THR A 415 -4.13 2.12 9.71
C THR A 415 -5.56 2.53 10.11
N ALA A 416 -5.87 2.48 11.41
CA ALA A 416 -7.17 2.93 11.91
C ALA A 416 -7.40 4.43 11.69
N VAL A 417 -6.36 5.28 11.83
CA VAL A 417 -6.42 6.71 11.51
C VAL A 417 -6.71 6.93 10.03
N ALA A 418 -5.98 6.25 9.14
CA ALA A 418 -6.17 6.36 7.70
C ALA A 418 -7.59 5.93 7.28
N GLY A 419 -8.10 4.80 7.80
CA GLY A 419 -9.46 4.33 7.51
C GLY A 419 -10.56 5.28 8.00
N ALA A 420 -10.39 5.88 9.18
CA ALA A 420 -11.32 6.87 9.71
C ALA A 420 -11.31 8.18 8.89
N LYS A 421 -10.12 8.66 8.50
CA LYS A 421 -9.95 9.85 7.66
C LYS A 421 -10.55 9.70 6.27
N ASP A 422 -10.40 8.51 5.66
CA ASP A 422 -11.01 8.19 4.38
C ASP A 422 -12.54 8.24 4.47
N THR A 423 -13.09 7.67 5.55
CA THR A 423 -14.55 7.65 5.77
C THR A 423 -15.10 9.06 5.96
N TYR A 424 -14.39 9.91 6.71
CA TYR A 424 -14.69 11.32 6.84
C TYR A 424 -14.68 12.04 5.48
N SER A 425 -13.61 11.86 4.70
CA SER A 425 -13.42 12.54 3.42
C SER A 425 -14.52 12.17 2.42
N LYS A 426 -14.83 10.86 2.28
CA LYS A 426 -15.94 10.38 1.43
C LYS A 426 -17.30 10.94 1.86
N SER A 427 -17.54 11.02 3.17
CA SER A 427 -18.81 11.54 3.71
C SER A 427 -18.94 13.05 3.51
N MET A 428 -17.87 13.81 3.71
CA MET A 428 -17.84 15.26 3.45
C MET A 428 -17.96 15.58 1.97
N GLU A 429 -17.34 14.79 1.09
CA GLU A 429 -17.47 14.94 -0.36
C GLU A 429 -18.93 14.72 -0.83
N MET A 430 -19.67 13.79 -0.21
CA MET A 430 -21.10 13.60 -0.46
C MET A 430 -21.96 14.81 -0.04
N VAL A 431 -21.50 15.59 0.94
CA VAL A 431 -22.20 16.77 1.47
C VAL A 431 -21.84 18.03 0.67
N CYS A 432 -20.56 18.35 0.54
CA CYS A 432 -20.06 19.61 -0.02
C CYS A 432 -19.06 19.45 -1.18
N GLY A 433 -18.92 18.25 -1.78
CA GLY A 433 -18.06 17.99 -2.94
C GLY A 433 -18.42 18.81 -4.17
N GLY A 434 -17.57 18.84 -5.20
CA GLY A 434 -17.65 19.78 -6.33
C GLY A 434 -19.04 19.92 -6.97
N ASP A 435 -19.75 18.81 -7.13
CA ASP A 435 -21.07 18.73 -7.78
C ASP A 435 -22.25 19.13 -6.87
N LYS A 436 -21.98 19.39 -5.59
CA LYS A 436 -23.00 19.74 -4.58
C LYS A 436 -23.16 21.25 -4.46
N PRO A 437 -24.40 21.74 -4.26
CA PRO A 437 -24.68 23.17 -4.10
C PRO A 437 -24.02 23.74 -2.85
N TYR A 438 -23.95 25.07 -2.77
CA TYR A 438 -23.49 25.80 -1.59
C TYR A 438 -24.35 25.43 -0.37
N ILE A 439 -23.69 25.15 0.76
CA ILE A 439 -24.31 24.93 2.06
C ILE A 439 -23.98 26.11 2.97
N ALA A 440 -24.95 26.56 3.79
CA ALA A 440 -24.70 27.62 4.76
C ALA A 440 -23.63 27.20 5.79
N PRO A 441 -22.76 28.11 6.27
CA PRO A 441 -21.64 27.74 7.15
C PRO A 441 -22.08 27.01 8.43
N ALA A 442 -23.21 27.42 9.03
CA ALA A 442 -23.75 26.78 10.23
C ALA A 442 -24.24 25.33 9.98
N ASP A 443 -24.81 25.06 8.81
CA ASP A 443 -25.23 23.70 8.44
C ASP A 443 -24.01 22.83 8.08
N LEU A 444 -23.01 23.42 7.42
CA LEU A 444 -21.77 22.73 7.10
C LEU A 444 -21.00 22.34 8.37
N GLU A 445 -20.93 23.23 9.36
CA GLU A 445 -20.30 22.98 10.66
C GLU A 445 -21.04 21.86 11.43
N ARG A 446 -22.38 21.87 11.42
CA ARG A 446 -23.17 20.80 12.01
C ARG A 446 -22.92 19.45 11.33
N CYS A 447 -22.91 19.40 10.00
CA CYS A 447 -22.58 18.20 9.25
C CYS A 447 -21.14 17.73 9.54
N HIS A 448 -20.19 18.65 9.65
CA HIS A 448 -18.81 18.34 10.02
C HIS A 448 -18.74 17.64 11.38
N GLU A 449 -19.37 18.19 12.42
CA GLU A 449 -19.38 17.59 13.77
C GLU A 449 -20.02 16.19 13.76
N GLU A 450 -21.14 16.00 13.04
CA GLU A 450 -21.80 14.70 12.90
C GLU A 450 -20.89 13.65 12.24
N VAL A 451 -20.21 14.02 11.15
CA VAL A 451 -19.31 13.12 10.39
C VAL A 451 -17.99 12.88 11.15
N LYS A 452 -17.47 13.91 11.81
CA LYS A 452 -16.28 13.82 12.69
C LYS A 452 -16.54 12.82 13.80
N GLU A 453 -17.65 12.93 14.51
CA GLU A 453 -17.99 11.99 15.58
C GLU A 453 -18.25 10.57 15.06
N CYS A 454 -18.82 10.41 13.87
CA CYS A 454 -18.94 9.10 13.23
C CYS A 454 -17.57 8.47 12.95
N SER A 455 -16.62 9.26 12.44
CA SER A 455 -15.26 8.82 12.12
C SER A 455 -14.45 8.48 13.38
N LEU A 456 -14.62 9.26 14.45
CA LEU A 456 -14.03 8.97 15.77
C LEU A 456 -14.63 7.72 16.40
N ARG A 457 -15.94 7.50 16.27
CA ARG A 457 -16.59 6.26 16.72
C ARG A 457 -16.05 5.05 15.97
N GLN A 458 -15.86 5.15 14.66
CA GLN A 458 -15.22 4.11 13.86
C GLN A 458 -13.80 3.83 14.36
N PHE A 459 -12.97 4.86 14.52
CA PHE A 459 -11.61 4.72 15.06
C PHE A 459 -11.60 4.00 16.41
N ARG A 460 -12.46 4.41 17.35
CA ARG A 460 -12.57 3.80 18.68
C ARG A 460 -13.06 2.35 18.64
N SER A 461 -13.93 2.00 17.70
CA SER A 461 -14.49 0.65 17.56
C SER A 461 -13.49 -0.41 17.10
N VAL A 462 -12.41 0.00 16.41
CA VAL A 462 -11.34 -0.91 15.97
C VAL A 462 -10.57 -1.41 17.20
N LYS A 463 -10.36 -2.72 17.30
CA LYS A 463 -9.47 -3.31 18.31
C LYS A 463 -8.02 -2.93 17.99
N LYS A 464 -7.37 -2.22 18.92
CA LYS A 464 -6.02 -1.68 18.75
C LYS A 464 -5.06 -2.17 19.84
N MET A 465 -3.78 -2.25 19.51
CA MET A 465 -2.70 -2.63 20.44
C MET A 465 -2.08 -1.39 21.12
N GLY A 466 -1.36 -1.58 22.23
CA GLY A 466 -0.59 -0.52 22.92
C GLY A 466 -1.31 0.18 24.08
N GLY A 467 -2.54 -0.20 24.40
CA GLY A 467 -3.31 0.38 25.52
C GLY A 467 -3.96 1.74 25.22
N GLU A 468 -4.79 2.24 26.16
CA GLU A 468 -5.61 3.44 25.95
C GLU A 468 -4.77 4.72 25.81
N ASP A 469 -3.72 4.89 26.62
CA ASP A 469 -2.85 6.07 26.58
C ASP A 469 -2.11 6.22 25.25
N PHE A 470 -1.71 5.08 24.65
CA PHE A 470 -1.07 5.06 23.34
C PHE A 470 -2.07 5.40 22.24
N CYS A 471 -3.25 4.77 22.27
CA CYS A 471 -4.34 5.04 21.33
C CYS A 471 -4.81 6.50 21.36
N LYS A 472 -4.76 7.15 22.53
CA LYS A 472 -5.17 8.55 22.71
C LYS A 472 -4.35 9.52 21.86
N LYS A 473 -3.04 9.30 21.73
CA LYS A 473 -2.17 10.14 20.88
C LYS A 473 -2.59 10.12 19.41
N TYR A 474 -2.94 8.95 18.90
CA TYR A 474 -3.42 8.79 17.52
C TYR A 474 -4.84 9.32 17.33
N GLN A 475 -5.68 9.27 18.37
CA GLN A 475 -6.99 9.90 18.33
C GLN A 475 -6.86 11.44 18.23
N GLU A 476 -5.98 12.05 19.04
CA GLU A 476 -5.70 13.49 18.98
C GLU A 476 -5.12 13.89 17.61
N GLN A 477 -4.23 13.07 17.04
CA GLN A 477 -3.74 13.26 15.67
C GLN A 477 -4.87 13.21 14.64
N LEU A 478 -5.74 12.20 14.71
CA LEU A 478 -6.89 12.08 13.81
C LEU A 478 -7.80 13.31 13.91
N GLU A 479 -8.15 13.74 15.13
CA GLU A 479 -8.97 14.94 15.34
C GLU A 479 -8.37 16.17 14.65
N GLY A 480 -7.06 16.39 14.80
CA GLY A 480 -6.34 17.47 14.10
C GLY A 480 -6.39 17.35 12.58
N GLU A 481 -6.15 16.16 12.02
CA GLU A 481 -6.21 15.92 10.57
C GLU A 481 -7.62 16.12 9.99
N LEU A 482 -8.68 15.79 10.76
CA LEU A 482 -10.06 16.02 10.37
C LEU A 482 -10.43 17.51 10.36
N ASP A 483 -9.90 18.29 11.31
CA ASP A 483 -10.10 19.74 11.40
C ASP A 483 -9.37 20.51 10.28
N GLU A 484 -8.18 20.04 9.90
CA GLU A 484 -7.49 20.53 8.70
C GLU A 484 -8.27 20.21 7.42
N ALA A 485 -8.78 18.99 7.29
CA ALA A 485 -9.61 18.60 6.15
C ALA A 485 -10.91 19.44 6.08
N TYR A 486 -11.56 19.70 7.22
CA TYR A 486 -12.71 20.59 7.32
C TYR A 486 -12.39 22.00 6.82
N SER A 487 -11.24 22.57 7.23
CA SER A 487 -10.81 23.89 6.77
C SER A 487 -10.69 23.97 5.24
N ASN A 488 -10.28 22.88 4.59
CA ASN A 488 -10.23 22.79 3.13
C ASN A 488 -11.63 22.71 2.51
N PHE A 489 -12.53 21.87 3.05
CA PHE A 489 -13.92 21.79 2.60
C PHE A 489 -14.70 23.09 2.79
N HIS A 490 -14.47 23.79 3.91
CA HIS A 490 -15.08 25.10 4.18
C HIS A 490 -14.67 26.13 3.12
N LYS A 491 -13.37 26.24 2.81
CA LYS A 491 -12.88 27.12 1.73
C LYS A 491 -13.46 26.74 0.37
N HIS A 492 -13.55 25.44 0.08
CA HIS A 492 -14.14 24.95 -1.17
C HIS A 492 -15.64 25.31 -1.28
N ASN A 493 -16.39 25.19 -0.18
CA ASN A 493 -17.79 25.57 -0.12
C ASN A 493 -17.98 27.09 -0.25
N GLU A 494 -17.20 27.91 0.44
CA GLU A 494 -17.25 29.38 0.30
C GLU A 494 -16.97 29.85 -1.13
N GLY A 495 -16.10 29.14 -1.86
CA GLY A 495 -15.86 29.40 -3.29
C GLY A 495 -17.10 29.23 -4.18
N LYS A 496 -18.12 28.48 -3.73
CA LYS A 496 -19.39 28.27 -4.43
C LYS A 496 -20.45 29.32 -4.12
N ASN A 497 -20.16 30.29 -3.25
CA ASN A 497 -21.14 31.28 -2.84
C ASN A 497 -21.42 32.28 -4.00
N ILE A 498 -22.43 31.96 -4.81
CA ILE A 498 -22.89 32.73 -5.98
C ILE A 498 -23.32 34.16 -5.58
N PHE A 499 -23.65 34.41 -4.32
CA PHE A 499 -24.14 35.71 -3.85
C PHE A 499 -23.05 36.81 -3.85
N TYR A 500 -21.78 36.46 -3.74
CA TYR A 500 -20.67 37.40 -3.97
C TYR A 500 -20.51 37.72 -5.47
N ALA A 501 -20.77 36.74 -6.35
CA ALA A 501 -20.64 36.93 -7.80
C ALA A 501 -21.79 37.74 -8.42
N ALA A 502 -22.99 37.73 -7.82
CA ALA A 502 -24.16 38.44 -8.34
C ALA A 502 -24.24 39.92 -7.93
N ARG A 503 -23.48 40.35 -6.91
CA ARG A 503 -23.54 41.72 -6.37
C ARG A 503 -22.99 42.77 -7.35
N THR A 504 -21.84 42.52 -7.94
CA THR A 504 -21.19 43.40 -8.93
C THR A 504 -22.01 43.63 -10.20
N PRO A 505 -22.60 42.61 -10.84
CA PRO A 505 -23.48 42.86 -11.98
C PRO A 505 -24.76 43.60 -11.55
N ALA A 506 -25.35 43.27 -10.39
CA ALA A 506 -26.54 43.95 -9.90
C ALA A 506 -26.32 45.46 -9.65
N THR A 507 -25.20 45.85 -9.02
CA THR A 507 -24.86 47.27 -8.80
C THR A 507 -24.70 48.04 -10.11
N LEU A 508 -23.95 47.48 -11.06
CA LEU A 508 -23.73 48.09 -12.38
C LEU A 508 -25.04 48.22 -13.17
N PHE A 509 -25.92 47.21 -13.11
CA PHE A 509 -27.25 47.28 -13.72
C PHE A 509 -28.11 48.40 -13.12
N VAL A 510 -28.11 48.58 -11.79
CA VAL A 510 -28.88 49.67 -11.17
C VAL A 510 -28.31 51.04 -11.55
N VAL A 511 -26.99 51.20 -11.61
CA VAL A 511 -26.35 52.45 -12.07
C VAL A 511 -26.72 52.76 -13.52
N MET A 512 -26.69 51.77 -14.41
CA MET A 512 -27.15 51.91 -15.79
C MET A 512 -28.62 52.32 -15.88
N PHE A 513 -29.49 51.69 -15.09
CA PHE A 513 -30.92 51.99 -15.09
C PHE A 513 -31.21 53.42 -14.57
N ALA A 514 -30.57 53.82 -13.47
CA ALA A 514 -30.73 55.16 -12.91
C ALA A 514 -30.25 56.25 -13.88
N THR A 515 -29.07 56.06 -14.48
CA THR A 515 -28.52 57.02 -15.45
C THR A 515 -29.34 57.07 -16.74
N TYR A 516 -29.94 55.95 -17.18
CA TYR A 516 -30.88 55.93 -18.30
C TYR A 516 -32.12 56.78 -18.03
N ILE A 517 -32.74 56.65 -16.84
CA ILE A 517 -33.89 57.48 -16.45
C ILE A 517 -33.51 58.96 -16.39
N VAL A 518 -32.38 59.30 -15.78
CA VAL A 518 -31.90 60.69 -15.71
C VAL A 518 -31.65 61.27 -17.10
N SER A 519 -31.04 60.49 -17.99
CA SER A 519 -30.82 60.88 -19.40
C SER A 519 -32.14 61.16 -20.12
N GLY A 520 -33.14 60.28 -19.98
CA GLY A 520 -34.46 60.45 -20.60
C GLY A 520 -35.20 61.68 -20.10
N LEU A 521 -35.22 61.91 -18.79
CA LEU A 521 -35.88 63.08 -18.19
C LEU A 521 -35.20 64.40 -18.57
N THR A 522 -33.88 64.45 -18.49
CA THR A 522 -33.12 65.68 -18.78
C THR A 522 -33.07 65.99 -20.28
N GLY A 523 -33.07 64.96 -21.13
CA GLY A 523 -33.25 65.10 -22.57
C GLY A 523 -34.63 65.65 -22.94
N PHE A 524 -35.68 65.23 -22.24
CA PHE A 524 -37.03 65.76 -22.43
C PHE A 524 -37.16 67.24 -22.01
N ILE A 525 -36.46 67.65 -20.95
CA ILE A 525 -36.44 69.05 -20.46
C ILE A 525 -35.58 69.96 -21.35
N GLY A 526 -34.75 69.41 -22.24
CA GLY A 526 -33.86 70.16 -23.14
C GLY A 526 -32.47 70.47 -22.57
N MET A 527 -32.09 69.84 -21.44
CA MET A 527 -30.77 69.98 -20.82
C MET A 527 -29.76 69.00 -21.42
N ASN A 528 -29.38 69.24 -22.68
CA ASN A 528 -28.58 68.30 -23.47
C ASN A 528 -27.21 67.98 -22.88
N THR A 529 -26.58 68.90 -22.13
CA THR A 529 -25.27 68.67 -21.50
C THR A 529 -25.33 67.61 -20.40
N ILE A 530 -26.40 67.62 -19.59
CA ILE A 530 -26.60 66.66 -18.50
C ILE A 530 -27.02 65.30 -19.06
N ALA A 531 -27.85 65.28 -20.10
CA ALA A 531 -28.24 64.05 -20.79
C ALA A 531 -27.02 63.36 -21.44
N MET A 532 -26.12 64.11 -22.08
CA MET A 532 -24.87 63.57 -22.62
C MET A 532 -23.95 63.00 -21.52
N LEU A 533 -23.84 63.67 -20.38
CA LEU A 533 -23.05 63.18 -19.25
C LEU A 533 -23.63 61.88 -18.68
N ALA A 534 -24.95 61.79 -18.53
CA ALA A 534 -25.63 60.58 -18.06
C ALA A 534 -25.43 59.40 -19.03
N ASN A 535 -25.52 59.64 -20.34
CA ASN A 535 -25.24 58.62 -21.35
C ASN A 535 -23.76 58.17 -21.35
N LEU A 536 -22.82 59.08 -21.08
CA LEU A 536 -21.40 58.73 -20.93
C LEU A 536 -21.18 57.81 -19.73
N VAL A 537 -21.77 58.13 -18.58
CA VAL A 537 -21.68 57.29 -17.36
C VAL A 537 -22.31 55.91 -17.60
N MET A 538 -23.45 55.86 -18.28
CA MET A 538 -24.08 54.59 -18.68
C MET A 538 -23.18 53.76 -19.60
N GLY A 539 -22.53 54.39 -20.59
CA GLY A 539 -21.59 53.73 -21.49
C GLY A 539 -20.37 53.17 -20.75
N VAL A 540 -19.83 53.92 -19.79
CA VAL A 540 -18.74 53.45 -18.92
C VAL A 540 -19.18 52.26 -18.06
N ALA A 541 -20.37 52.31 -17.45
CA ALA A 541 -20.92 51.22 -16.65
C ALA A 541 -21.17 49.93 -17.46
N LEU A 542 -21.58 50.07 -18.73
CA LEU A 542 -21.74 48.94 -19.63
C LEU A 542 -20.38 48.32 -20.01
N MET A 543 -19.39 49.17 -20.31
CA MET A 543 -18.02 48.70 -20.62
C MET A 543 -17.38 48.00 -19.42
N THR A 544 -17.58 48.49 -18.19
CA THR A 544 -17.09 47.82 -16.98
C THR A 544 -17.82 46.50 -16.71
N LEU A 545 -19.12 46.40 -17.00
CA LEU A 545 -19.87 45.14 -16.92
C LEU A 545 -19.36 44.10 -17.93
N CYS A 546 -19.14 44.50 -19.19
CA CYS A 546 -18.55 43.63 -20.22
C CYS A 546 -17.13 43.19 -19.85
N MET A 547 -16.31 44.11 -19.34
CA MET A 547 -14.95 43.80 -18.87
C MET A 547 -14.98 42.84 -17.68
N TRP A 548 -15.88 43.03 -16.73
CA TRP A 548 -16.07 42.13 -15.60
C TRP A 548 -16.51 40.72 -16.05
N ALA A 549 -17.48 40.64 -16.97
CA ALA A 549 -17.94 39.38 -17.53
C ALA A 549 -16.82 38.66 -18.30
N TYR A 550 -16.01 39.41 -19.05
CA TYR A 550 -14.83 38.88 -19.74
C TYR A 550 -13.82 38.30 -18.74
N VAL A 551 -13.42 39.06 -17.71
CA VAL A 551 -12.46 38.63 -16.69
C VAL A 551 -12.96 37.39 -15.93
N LYS A 552 -14.26 37.31 -15.63
CA LYS A 552 -14.85 36.13 -14.96
C LYS A 552 -14.92 34.91 -15.88
N TYR A 553 -15.16 35.10 -17.18
CA TYR A 553 -15.24 34.01 -18.15
C TYR A 553 -13.87 33.50 -18.61
N SER A 554 -12.93 34.40 -18.90
CA SER A 554 -11.58 34.06 -19.39
C SER A 554 -10.61 33.71 -18.27
N GLY A 555 -10.81 34.25 -17.06
CA GLY A 555 -9.89 34.09 -15.93
C GLY A 555 -8.58 34.89 -16.05
N GLU A 556 -8.39 35.65 -17.13
CA GLU A 556 -7.25 36.56 -17.33
C GLU A 556 -7.50 37.92 -16.65
N PHE A 557 -6.43 38.61 -16.22
CA PHE A 557 -6.50 39.93 -15.57
C PHE A 557 -7.37 39.99 -14.30
N ARG A 558 -7.20 39.00 -13.41
CA ARG A 558 -7.91 38.92 -12.12
C ARG A 558 -7.82 40.20 -11.28
N ASP A 559 -6.69 40.91 -11.31
CA ASP A 559 -6.51 42.18 -10.59
C ASP A 559 -7.45 43.30 -11.07
N VAL A 560 -7.83 43.29 -12.34
CA VAL A 560 -8.82 44.25 -12.87
C VAL A 560 -10.22 43.89 -12.38
N GLY A 561 -10.53 42.59 -12.31
CA GLY A 561 -11.79 42.11 -11.75
C GLY A 561 -11.98 42.49 -10.28
N THR A 562 -10.94 42.38 -9.46
CA THR A 562 -11.00 42.74 -8.03
C THR A 562 -11.18 44.25 -7.82
N ILE A 563 -10.57 45.10 -8.65
CA ILE A 563 -10.79 46.55 -8.61
C ILE A 563 -12.24 46.90 -8.97
N ILE A 564 -12.82 46.24 -9.97
CA ILE A 564 -14.23 46.45 -10.36
C ILE A 564 -15.16 46.00 -9.22
N ASP A 565 -14.90 44.85 -8.60
CA ASP A 565 -15.67 44.35 -7.46
C ASP A 565 -15.60 45.34 -6.27
N LEU A 566 -14.43 45.91 -5.96
CA LEU A 566 -14.26 46.92 -4.89
C LEU A 566 -14.99 48.23 -5.19
N LEU A 567 -14.97 48.70 -6.44
CA LEU A 567 -15.71 49.89 -6.86
C LEU A 567 -17.23 49.65 -6.80
N ALA A 568 -17.69 48.47 -7.20
CA ALA A 568 -19.09 48.10 -7.05
C ALA A 568 -19.52 47.99 -5.59
N GLU A 569 -18.67 47.49 -4.70
CA GLU A 569 -18.92 47.39 -3.27
C GLU A 569 -19.02 48.77 -2.61
N THR A 570 -18.09 49.67 -2.90
CA THR A 570 -18.13 51.05 -2.39
C THR A 570 -19.38 51.78 -2.88
N LEU A 571 -19.80 51.61 -4.13
CA LEU A 571 -21.05 52.16 -4.65
C LEU A 571 -22.29 51.53 -4.00
N TRP A 572 -22.27 50.22 -3.74
CA TRP A 572 -23.38 49.53 -3.08
C TRP A 572 -23.61 50.06 -1.67
N GLU A 573 -22.56 50.11 -0.84
CA GLU A 573 -22.64 50.51 0.56
C GLU A 573 -22.87 52.01 0.74
N GLN A 574 -22.24 52.87 -0.07
CA GLN A 574 -22.34 54.33 0.12
C GLN A 574 -23.56 54.95 -0.54
N VAL A 575 -24.08 54.37 -1.62
CA VAL A 575 -25.11 55.00 -2.45
C VAL A 575 -26.39 54.17 -2.43
N LEU A 576 -26.32 52.91 -2.87
CA LEU A 576 -27.52 52.09 -3.09
C LEU A 576 -28.23 51.69 -1.80
N LYS A 577 -27.47 51.26 -0.80
CA LYS A 577 -28.00 50.84 0.50
C LYS A 577 -28.73 51.97 1.24
N PRO A 578 -28.13 53.15 1.49
CA PRO A 578 -28.83 54.25 2.16
C PRO A 578 -29.99 54.82 1.33
N LEU A 579 -29.89 54.86 -0.01
CA LEU A 579 -31.04 55.24 -0.85
C LEU A 579 -32.19 54.25 -0.71
N SER A 580 -31.91 52.94 -0.75
CA SER A 580 -32.95 51.91 -0.63
C SER A 580 -33.65 51.96 0.73
N GLU A 581 -32.89 52.16 1.81
CA GLU A 581 -33.41 52.29 3.19
C GLU A 581 -34.26 53.56 3.33
N GLN A 582 -33.81 54.69 2.79
CA GLN A 582 -34.55 55.96 2.82
C GLN A 582 -35.85 55.89 1.99
N TYR A 583 -35.81 55.30 0.79
CA TYR A 583 -37.02 55.10 -0.03
C TYR A 583 -37.99 54.09 0.60
N MET A 584 -37.50 53.06 1.30
CA MET A 584 -38.35 52.13 2.05
C MET A 584 -39.00 52.82 3.25
N GLU A 585 -38.25 53.59 4.03
CA GLU A 585 -38.80 54.34 5.16
C GLU A 585 -39.85 55.35 4.70
N ASP A 586 -39.61 56.09 3.62
CA ASP A 586 -40.56 57.07 3.08
C ASP A 586 -41.81 56.42 2.47
N ASN A 587 -41.67 55.29 1.76
CA ASN A 587 -42.82 54.54 1.24
C ASN A 587 -43.65 53.90 2.37
N VAL A 588 -43.02 53.35 3.40
CA VAL A 588 -43.70 52.82 4.58
C VAL A 588 -44.42 53.96 5.31
N ARG A 589 -43.77 55.11 5.50
CA ARG A 589 -44.35 56.28 6.15
C ARG A 589 -45.52 56.86 5.35
N GLN A 590 -45.42 56.94 4.03
CA GLN A 590 -46.53 57.36 3.15
C GLN A 590 -47.68 56.35 3.13
N THR A 591 -47.38 55.04 3.14
CA THR A 591 -48.40 53.99 3.20
C THR A 591 -49.17 54.04 4.52
N VAL A 592 -48.47 54.28 5.64
CA VAL A 592 -49.07 54.49 6.97
C VAL A 592 -49.90 55.78 7.03
N VAL A 593 -49.42 56.88 6.44
CA VAL A 593 -50.19 58.14 6.38
C VAL A 593 -51.44 58.00 5.51
N ASN A 594 -51.34 57.30 4.38
CA ASN A 594 -52.47 57.06 3.47
C ASN A 594 -53.51 56.10 4.08
N SER A 595 -53.09 55.10 4.85
CA SER A 595 -54.02 54.21 5.57
C SER A 595 -54.74 54.93 6.72
N ILE A 596 -54.06 55.81 7.46
CA ILE A 596 -54.68 56.66 8.48
C ILE A 596 -55.68 57.64 7.85
N ARG A 597 -55.32 58.26 6.72
CA ARG A 597 -56.21 59.18 5.99
C ARG A 597 -57.45 58.47 5.46
N ALA A 598 -57.30 57.24 4.95
CA ALA A 598 -58.40 56.41 4.48
C ALA A 598 -59.39 56.05 5.61
N SER A 599 -58.88 55.65 6.79
CA SER A 599 -59.70 55.38 7.99
C SER A 599 -60.46 56.62 8.49
N LEU A 600 -59.83 57.80 8.44
CA LEU A 600 -60.49 59.06 8.82
C LEU A 600 -61.61 59.45 7.84
N THR A 601 -61.41 59.23 6.53
CA THR A 601 -62.48 59.44 5.54
C THR A 601 -63.62 58.44 5.68
N GLU A 602 -63.36 57.18 6.03
CA GLU A 602 -64.43 56.21 6.30
C GLU A 602 -65.29 56.61 7.50
N GLN A 603 -64.71 57.13 8.58
CA GLN A 603 -65.46 57.63 9.74
C GLN A 603 -66.34 58.84 9.41
N VAL A 604 -65.85 59.77 8.57
CA VAL A 604 -66.65 60.93 8.11
C VAL A 604 -67.78 60.50 7.18
N THR A 605 -67.57 59.49 6.34
CA THR A 605 -68.60 58.99 5.42
C THR A 605 -69.68 58.16 6.13
N GLN A 606 -69.34 57.48 7.22
CA GLN A 606 -70.32 56.82 8.10
C GLN A 606 -71.17 57.83 8.89
N HIS A 607 -70.58 58.94 9.36
CA HIS A 607 -71.32 60.00 10.03
C HIS A 607 -72.24 60.81 9.09
N ALA A 608 -71.92 60.91 7.80
CA ALA A 608 -72.77 61.60 6.81
C ALA A 608 -73.97 60.76 6.32
N LYS A 609 -73.98 59.44 6.57
CA LYS A 609 -75.09 58.53 6.22
C LYS A 609 -76.09 58.32 7.36
N SER A 610 -75.84 58.85 8.55
CA SER A 610 -76.70 58.70 9.74
C SER A 610 -77.51 59.95 10.11
N HIS A 611 -77.63 60.92 9.20
CA HIS A 611 -78.51 62.09 9.33
C HIS A 611 -79.62 62.13 8.28
#